data_AF-A0A0D8XEP2-F1
#
_entry.id   AF-A0A0D8XEP2-F1
#
_cell.length_a   1.000
_cell.length_b   1.000
_cell.length_c   1.000
_cell.angle_alpha   90.00
_cell.angle_beta   90.00
_cell.angle_gamma   90.00
#
_symmetry.space_group_name_H-M   'P 1'
#
loop_
_entity.id
_entity.type
_entity.pdbx_description
1 polymer ?
#
loop_
_entity_poly.entity_id
_entity_poly.type
_entity_poly.pdbx_seq_one_letter_code
_entity_poly.pdbx_strand_id
1 'polypeptide(L)'
;MLSLQRSIIALNEFLTLGITQEIVDSAPTFKDAYKLFRDWMARHNLGDNGYRYAFVTDGSITSKGRLEDNWFHFQSDFEVIPHDCRSFINIKRIFEQRVMKLVKGNGQSGIQNMLSHYNLSFKGQKHCGLDDAINIARLCIKLMQDKIELRINQKMTRRRDKNENRRLDELAKSERTDASDYHIWHKRLPLKLRHVTRDEFLSEEYLDCDSCDETDD
;
A
#
# COMPACT_ATOMS: atom_id res chain seq x y z
N MET A 1 -14.85 24.48 19.24
CA MET A 1 -14.26 23.32 19.95
C MET A 1 -14.82 22.04 19.35
N LEU A 2 -14.32 21.67 18.17
CA LEU A 2 -14.74 20.48 17.43
C LEU A 2 -14.06 19.26 18.06
N SER A 3 -14.87 18.52 18.82
CA SER A 3 -14.62 17.14 19.19
C SER A 3 -14.45 16.31 17.91
N LEU A 4 -13.20 16.11 17.50
CA LEU A 4 -12.85 15.12 16.47
C LEU A 4 -13.17 13.75 17.06
N GLN A 5 -14.34 13.25 16.68
CA GLN A 5 -14.74 11.86 16.88
C GLN A 5 -13.57 10.97 16.46
N ARG A 6 -13.04 10.26 17.45
CA ARG A 6 -12.37 8.97 17.23
C ARG A 6 -13.34 8.16 16.37
N SER A 7 -13.07 8.07 15.07
CA SER A 7 -13.83 7.21 14.17
C SER A 7 -13.69 5.79 14.71
N ILE A 8 -14.76 5.32 15.34
CA ILE A 8 -14.94 3.94 15.73
C ILE A 8 -14.95 3.15 14.42
N ILE A 9 -13.78 2.66 14.00
CA ILE A 9 -13.74 1.42 13.24
C ILE A 9 -14.31 0.41 14.21
N ALA A 10 -15.53 -0.06 13.95
CA ALA A 10 -16.20 -0.99 14.82
C ALA A 10 -15.30 -2.21 15.06
N LEU A 11 -14.99 -2.45 16.34
CA LEU A 11 -14.10 -3.47 16.91
C LEU A 11 -14.24 -4.90 16.36
N ASN A 12 -15.35 -5.20 15.70
CA ASN A 12 -15.64 -6.53 15.17
C ASN A 12 -14.65 -6.97 14.07
N GLU A 13 -14.02 -6.05 13.33
CA GLU A 13 -13.03 -6.41 12.31
C GLU A 13 -11.66 -6.76 12.91
N PHE A 14 -11.23 -6.10 14.00
CA PHE A 14 -9.92 -6.32 14.62
C PHE A 14 -9.79 -7.68 15.32
N LEU A 15 -10.89 -8.22 15.85
CA LEU A 15 -10.92 -9.55 16.47
C LEU A 15 -10.50 -10.65 15.49
N THR A 16 -10.81 -10.51 14.19
CA THR A 16 -10.40 -11.47 13.15
C THR A 16 -8.92 -11.38 12.77
N LEU A 17 -8.23 -10.30 13.15
CA LEU A 17 -6.81 -10.05 12.94
C LEU A 17 -5.95 -10.47 14.15
N GLY A 18 -6.59 -10.91 15.24
CA GLY A 18 -5.90 -11.19 16.51
C GLY A 18 -5.49 -9.94 17.30
N ILE A 19 -6.02 -8.77 16.94
CA ILE A 19 -5.72 -7.49 17.60
C ILE A 19 -6.84 -7.21 18.60
N THR A 20 -6.50 -7.15 19.90
CA THR A 20 -7.45 -6.81 20.97
C THR A 20 -7.56 -5.30 21.14
N GLN A 21 -8.65 -4.81 21.75
CA GLN A 21 -8.79 -3.39 22.08
C GLN A 21 -7.67 -2.91 23.01
N GLU A 22 -7.22 -3.76 23.94
CA GLU A 22 -6.10 -3.47 24.83
C GLU A 22 -4.79 -3.23 24.07
N ILE A 23 -4.52 -4.02 23.01
CA ILE A 23 -3.37 -3.78 22.12
C ILE A 23 -3.51 -2.42 21.42
N VAL A 24 -4.71 -2.06 20.96
CA VAL A 24 -4.96 -0.77 20.31
C VAL A 24 -4.81 0.39 21.29
N ASP A 25 -5.37 0.29 22.49
CA ASP A 25 -5.34 1.33 23.51
C ASP A 25 -3.94 1.60 24.04
N SER A 26 -3.07 0.59 24.05
CA SER A 26 -1.67 0.69 24.46
C SER A 26 -0.71 0.96 23.31
N ALA A 27 -1.18 0.94 22.06
CA ALA A 27 -0.34 1.16 20.89
C ALA A 27 0.10 2.62 20.77
N PRO A 28 1.30 2.88 20.21
CA PRO A 28 1.71 4.23 19.85
C PRO A 28 0.77 4.83 18.81
N THR A 29 0.74 6.16 18.74
CA THR A 29 0.09 6.86 17.63
C THR A 29 0.76 6.46 16.31
N PHE A 30 0.06 6.66 15.20
CA PHE A 30 0.61 6.34 13.89
C PHE A 30 1.92 7.10 13.60
N LYS A 31 1.98 8.38 13.96
CA LYS A 31 3.19 9.22 13.84
C LYS A 31 4.37 8.66 14.64
N ASP A 32 4.13 8.22 15.87
CA ASP A 32 5.18 7.65 16.72
C ASP A 32 5.63 6.28 16.21
N ALA A 33 4.68 5.44 15.78
CA ALA A 33 4.98 4.15 15.15
C ALA A 33 5.81 4.32 13.88
N TYR A 34 5.48 5.31 13.05
CA TYR A 34 6.24 5.63 11.84
C TYR A 34 7.65 6.11 12.18
N LYS A 35 7.83 6.94 13.22
CA LYS A 35 9.16 7.34 13.69
C LYS A 35 9.98 6.12 14.14
N LEU A 36 9.40 5.24 14.95
CA LEU A 36 10.06 4.00 15.37
C LEU A 36 10.48 3.12 14.18
N PHE A 37 9.63 3.07 13.15
CA PHE A 37 9.93 2.38 11.89
C PHE A 37 11.11 3.03 11.15
N ARG A 38 11.16 4.37 11.05
CA ARG A 38 12.31 5.08 10.46
C ARG A 38 13.60 4.87 11.23
N ASP A 39 13.54 4.91 12.56
CA ASP A 39 14.69 4.63 13.43
C ASP A 39 15.16 3.18 13.26
N TRP A 40 14.24 2.23 13.10
CA TRP A 40 14.58 0.85 12.78
C TRP A 40 15.27 0.73 11.41
N MET A 41 14.77 1.39 10.38
CA MET A 41 15.40 1.38 9.05
C MET A 41 16.82 1.97 9.07
N ALA A 42 17.00 3.10 9.76
CA ALA A 42 18.29 3.75 9.92
C ALA A 42 19.30 2.84 10.62
N ARG A 43 18.90 2.15 11.69
CA ARG A 43 19.75 1.16 12.39
C ARG A 43 20.16 -0.03 11.52
N HIS A 44 19.41 -0.33 10.46
CA HIS A 44 19.73 -1.39 9.49
C HIS A 44 20.41 -0.85 8.23
N ASN A 45 20.86 0.41 8.24
CA ASN A 45 21.51 1.09 7.12
C ASN A 45 20.68 0.98 5.82
N LEU A 46 19.38 1.21 5.87
CA LEU A 46 18.53 1.25 4.67
C LEU A 46 18.35 2.69 4.18
N GLY A 47 18.67 2.97 2.92
CA GLY A 47 18.48 4.29 2.28
C GLY A 47 19.78 5.07 2.04
N ASP A 48 19.71 6.40 2.19
CA ASP A 48 20.61 7.41 1.60
C ASP A 48 22.13 7.17 1.74
N ASN A 49 22.56 6.52 2.82
CA ASN A 49 23.98 6.24 3.08
C ASN A 49 24.27 4.74 3.28
N GLY A 50 23.35 3.88 2.87
CA GLY A 50 23.44 2.44 3.11
C GLY A 50 22.94 1.59 1.93
N TYR A 51 22.22 0.53 2.24
CA TYR A 51 21.66 -0.39 1.25
C TYR A 51 20.44 0.21 0.57
N ARG A 52 20.40 0.09 -0.76
CA ARG A 52 19.18 0.33 -1.54
C ARG A 52 18.12 -0.68 -1.11
N TYR A 53 16.88 -0.21 -0.99
CA TYR A 53 15.73 -1.04 -0.63
C TYR A 53 14.52 -0.71 -1.49
N ALA A 54 13.53 -1.59 -1.41
CA ALA A 54 12.21 -1.37 -1.97
C ALA A 54 11.17 -2.06 -1.07
N PHE A 55 10.02 -1.44 -0.89
CA PHE A 55 8.90 -2.08 -0.22
C PHE A 55 8.24 -3.11 -1.14
N VAL A 56 7.92 -4.29 -0.60
CA VAL A 56 7.18 -5.33 -1.30
C VAL A 56 5.81 -5.50 -0.66
N THR A 57 4.76 -5.45 -1.48
CA THR A 57 3.37 -5.62 -1.06
C THR A 57 2.71 -6.70 -1.90
N ASP A 58 1.72 -7.39 -1.33
CA ASP A 58 0.94 -8.39 -2.06
C ASP A 58 -0.21 -7.78 -2.87
N GLY A 59 -0.18 -6.50 -3.23
CA GLY A 59 -1.19 -5.96 -4.14
C GLY A 59 -1.48 -4.48 -3.96
N SER A 60 -1.91 -3.86 -5.05
CA SER A 60 -2.65 -2.60 -5.00
C SER A 60 -4.09 -2.87 -4.64
N ILE A 61 -4.52 -2.36 -3.50
CA ILE A 61 -5.89 -2.50 -3.02
C ILE A 61 -6.78 -1.50 -3.77
N THR A 62 -7.08 -1.79 -5.03
CA THR A 62 -8.01 -0.98 -5.84
C THR A 62 -9.44 -1.55 -5.81
N SER A 63 -9.75 -2.47 -4.90
CA SER A 63 -11.12 -2.99 -4.83
C SER A 63 -11.78 -3.05 -3.46
N LYS A 64 -11.06 -2.97 -2.33
CA LYS A 64 -11.65 -2.94 -0.96
C LYS A 64 -10.72 -2.37 0.13
N GLY A 65 -10.39 -1.08 0.09
CA GLY A 65 -10.06 -0.24 1.27
C GLY A 65 -8.70 -0.38 1.98
N ARG A 66 -8.13 -1.57 2.21
CA ARG A 66 -7.16 -1.75 3.32
C ARG A 66 -5.80 -1.00 3.25
N LEU A 67 -5.22 -0.71 2.09
CA LEU A 67 -3.99 0.13 2.01
C LEU A 67 -4.34 1.62 1.95
N GLU A 68 -5.52 1.95 1.45
CA GLU A 68 -6.01 3.31 1.25
C GLU A 68 -6.55 3.89 2.58
N ASP A 69 -7.07 3.03 3.48
CA ASP A 69 -7.51 3.40 4.83
C ASP A 69 -6.32 3.63 5.79
N ASN A 70 -5.24 2.85 5.67
CA ASN A 70 -3.97 3.18 6.35
C ASN A 70 -3.36 4.48 5.81
N TRP A 71 -3.61 4.78 4.53
CA TRP A 71 -3.14 5.99 3.87
C TRP A 71 -3.94 7.25 4.25
N PHE A 72 -5.23 7.07 4.55
CA PHE A 72 -6.08 8.11 5.14
C PHE A 72 -5.48 8.63 6.45
N HIS A 73 -4.98 7.73 7.31
CA HIS A 73 -4.26 8.11 8.52
C HIS A 73 -2.89 8.74 8.25
N PHE A 74 -2.16 8.25 7.24
CA PHE A 74 -0.95 8.93 6.78
C PHE A 74 -1.23 10.37 6.34
N GLN A 75 -2.32 10.66 5.63
CA GLN A 75 -2.65 12.02 5.19
C GLN A 75 -3.26 12.91 6.28
N SER A 76 -3.95 12.33 7.26
CA SER A 76 -4.42 13.10 8.42
C SER A 76 -3.27 13.51 9.34
N ASP A 77 -2.24 12.67 9.43
CA ASP A 77 -1.12 12.85 10.37
C ASP A 77 0.13 13.44 9.70
N PHE A 78 0.26 13.31 8.37
CA PHE A 78 1.33 13.86 7.55
C PHE A 78 0.77 14.71 6.40
N GLU A 79 1.29 15.94 6.29
CA GLU A 79 0.95 16.88 5.20
C GLU A 79 1.39 16.36 3.82
N VAL A 80 2.50 15.59 3.78
CA VAL A 80 3.07 15.02 2.57
C VAL A 80 3.52 13.59 2.83
N ILE A 81 3.16 12.71 1.90
CA ILE A 81 3.60 11.32 1.91
C ILE A 81 5.11 11.21 1.63
N PRO A 82 5.86 10.45 2.42
CA PRO A 82 7.28 10.16 2.17
C PRO A 82 7.54 9.56 0.78
N HIS A 83 8.57 10.04 0.08
CA HIS A 83 8.85 9.67 -1.32
C HIS A 83 9.09 8.17 -1.53
N ASP A 84 9.82 7.56 -0.62
CA ASP A 84 10.15 6.13 -0.65
C ASP A 84 8.93 5.23 -0.43
N CYS A 85 7.87 5.74 0.22
CA CYS A 85 6.60 5.03 0.36
C CYS A 85 5.73 5.09 -0.91
N ARG A 86 6.06 5.94 -1.89
CA ARG A 86 5.24 6.13 -3.10
C ARG A 86 5.54 5.11 -4.19
N SER A 87 6.66 4.40 -4.11
CA SER A 87 7.10 3.44 -5.11
C SER A 87 7.33 2.09 -4.46
N PHE A 88 6.71 1.04 -4.98
CA PHE A 88 6.78 -0.29 -4.37
C PHE A 88 6.67 -1.43 -5.39
N ILE A 89 7.02 -2.62 -4.93
CA ILE A 89 6.95 -3.88 -5.66
C ILE A 89 5.65 -4.58 -5.29
N ASN A 90 4.71 -4.67 -6.21
CA ASN A 90 3.56 -5.55 -6.08
C ASN A 90 3.91 -6.96 -6.55
N ILE A 91 4.05 -7.89 -5.60
CA ILE A 91 4.49 -9.26 -5.88
C ILE A 91 3.44 -10.06 -6.65
N LYS A 92 2.14 -9.82 -6.42
CA LYS A 92 1.07 -10.51 -7.17
C LYS A 92 1.16 -10.21 -8.66
N ARG A 93 1.45 -8.95 -9.00
CA ARG A 93 1.63 -8.54 -10.41
C ARG A 93 2.81 -9.25 -11.06
N ILE A 94 3.95 -9.35 -10.37
CA ILE A 94 5.12 -10.07 -10.89
C ILE A 94 4.77 -11.54 -11.11
N PHE A 95 4.14 -12.15 -10.12
CA PHE A 95 3.72 -13.55 -10.19
C PHE A 95 2.76 -13.79 -11.37
N GLU A 96 1.75 -12.94 -11.56
CA GLU A 96 0.79 -13.04 -12.67
C GLU A 96 1.41 -12.85 -14.05
N GLN A 97 2.48 -12.05 -14.14
CA GLN A 97 3.16 -11.76 -15.40
C GLN A 97 4.24 -12.78 -15.76
N ARG A 98 4.89 -13.40 -14.77
CA ARG A 98 6.10 -14.19 -14.96
C ARG A 98 5.93 -15.66 -14.61
N VAL A 99 4.88 -16.01 -13.85
CA VAL A 99 4.64 -17.38 -13.36
C VAL A 99 3.31 -17.91 -13.89
N MET A 100 2.18 -17.40 -13.37
CA MET A 100 0.84 -17.82 -13.80
C MET A 100 -0.25 -16.86 -13.31
N LYS A 101 -1.40 -16.88 -13.98
CA LYS A 101 -2.60 -16.17 -13.50
C LYS A 101 -3.07 -16.73 -12.15
N LEU A 102 -3.37 -15.83 -11.21
CA LEU A 102 -3.89 -16.23 -9.91
C LEU A 102 -5.33 -16.73 -10.05
N VAL A 103 -5.60 -17.88 -9.44
CA VAL A 103 -6.95 -18.45 -9.36
C VAL A 103 -7.83 -17.55 -8.50
N LYS A 104 -9.06 -17.30 -8.94
CA LYS A 104 -10.07 -16.52 -8.22
C LYS A 104 -11.25 -17.42 -7.86
N GLY A 105 -11.94 -17.11 -6.76
CA GLY A 105 -13.16 -17.81 -6.35
C GLY A 105 -12.96 -19.18 -5.67
N ASN A 106 -11.71 -19.59 -5.38
CA ASN A 106 -11.39 -20.86 -4.71
C ASN A 106 -11.32 -20.74 -3.17
N GLY A 107 -11.72 -19.61 -2.60
CA GLY A 107 -11.65 -19.35 -1.15
C GLY A 107 -10.24 -19.11 -0.59
N GLN A 108 -9.21 -19.07 -1.45
CA GLN A 108 -7.83 -18.79 -1.04
C GLN A 108 -7.45 -17.33 -1.30
N SER A 109 -6.62 -16.75 -0.41
CA SER A 109 -6.04 -15.43 -0.66
C SER A 109 -4.99 -15.50 -1.77
N GLY A 110 -4.65 -14.36 -2.38
CA GLY A 110 -3.62 -14.36 -3.42
C GLY A 110 -2.23 -14.79 -2.89
N ILE A 111 -1.88 -14.51 -1.63
CA ILE A 111 -0.65 -15.06 -1.00
C ILE A 111 -0.73 -16.58 -0.95
N GLN A 112 -1.87 -17.14 -0.53
CA GLN A 112 -2.05 -18.59 -0.46
C GLN A 112 -1.92 -19.24 -1.85
N ASN A 113 -2.54 -18.67 -2.88
CA ASN A 113 -2.42 -19.16 -4.26
C ASN A 113 -0.96 -19.18 -4.73
N MET A 114 -0.20 -18.11 -4.46
CA MET A 114 1.23 -18.05 -4.81
C MET A 114 2.05 -19.08 -4.03
N LEU A 115 1.77 -19.27 -2.73
CA LEU A 115 2.46 -20.27 -1.91
C LEU A 115 2.18 -21.70 -2.38
N SER A 116 0.92 -22.01 -2.71
CA SER A 116 0.52 -23.33 -3.19
C SER A 116 1.23 -23.71 -4.48
N HIS A 117 1.50 -22.76 -5.39
CA HIS A 117 2.32 -23.02 -6.57
C HIS A 117 3.72 -23.55 -6.21
N TYR A 118 4.32 -23.03 -5.13
CA TYR A 118 5.62 -23.46 -4.63
C TYR A 118 5.56 -24.64 -3.65
N ASN A 119 4.41 -25.33 -3.56
CA ASN A 119 4.16 -26.38 -2.56
C ASN A 119 4.42 -25.92 -1.12
N LEU A 120 4.17 -24.63 -0.83
CA LEU A 120 4.30 -24.05 0.49
C LEU A 120 2.93 -23.87 1.12
N SER A 121 2.84 -24.12 2.43
CA SER A 121 1.72 -23.71 3.26
C SER A 121 1.92 -22.30 3.82
N PHE A 122 0.80 -21.62 4.07
CA PHE A 122 0.79 -20.35 4.79
C PHE A 122 1.26 -20.57 6.23
N LYS A 123 2.21 -19.74 6.70
CA LYS A 123 2.69 -19.77 8.09
C LYS A 123 1.99 -18.69 8.92
N GLY A 124 1.52 -19.05 10.11
CA GLY A 124 0.88 -18.11 11.03
C GLY A 124 -0.62 -17.89 10.75
N GLN A 125 -1.15 -16.79 11.26
CA GLN A 125 -2.55 -16.41 11.17
C GLN A 125 -2.82 -15.54 9.94
N LYS A 126 -3.87 -15.86 9.20
CA LYS A 126 -4.30 -15.04 8.06
C LYS A 126 -4.69 -13.64 8.55
N HIS A 127 -4.32 -12.63 7.76
CA HIS A 127 -4.62 -11.23 8.06
C HIS A 127 -3.89 -10.66 9.29
N CYS A 128 -2.97 -11.41 9.90
CA CYS A 128 -1.95 -10.85 10.77
C CYS A 128 -0.87 -10.21 9.88
N GLY A 129 -0.63 -8.90 10.04
CA GLY A 129 0.30 -8.16 9.18
C GLY A 129 1.73 -8.72 9.18
N LEU A 130 2.21 -9.19 10.33
CA LEU A 130 3.53 -9.82 10.45
C LEU A 130 3.59 -11.16 9.73
N ASP A 131 2.57 -12.01 9.87
CA ASP A 131 2.53 -13.31 9.23
C ASP A 131 2.38 -13.18 7.71
N ASP A 132 1.56 -12.23 7.24
CA ASP A 132 1.48 -11.89 5.81
C ASP A 132 2.85 -11.44 5.28
N ALA A 133 3.57 -10.57 6.00
CA ALA A 133 4.92 -10.14 5.64
C ALA A 133 5.94 -11.30 5.58
N ILE A 134 5.90 -12.23 6.54
CA ILE A 134 6.75 -13.44 6.55
C ILE A 134 6.47 -14.30 5.31
N ASN A 135 5.21 -14.49 4.95
CA ASN A 135 4.86 -15.28 3.78
C ASN A 135 5.23 -14.58 2.46
N ILE A 136 5.09 -13.25 2.38
CA ILE A 136 5.57 -12.46 1.24
C ILE A 136 7.09 -12.60 1.11
N ALA A 137 7.85 -12.50 2.21
CA ALA A 137 9.30 -12.67 2.18
C ALA A 137 9.71 -14.07 1.67
N ARG A 138 9.00 -15.12 2.09
CA ARG A 138 9.20 -16.49 1.58
C ARG A 138 8.94 -16.59 0.07
N LEU A 139 7.93 -15.89 -0.43
CA LEU A 139 7.63 -15.82 -1.87
C LEU A 139 8.72 -15.05 -2.63
N CYS A 140 9.22 -13.93 -2.10
CA CYS A 140 10.34 -13.21 -2.70
C CYS A 140 11.55 -14.12 -2.89
N ILE A 141 11.90 -14.91 -1.87
CA ILE A 141 13.01 -15.88 -1.94
C ILE A 141 12.77 -16.89 -3.08
N LYS A 142 11.55 -17.41 -3.20
CA LYS A 142 11.21 -18.38 -4.26
C LYS A 142 11.29 -17.77 -5.66
N LEU A 143 10.73 -16.59 -5.87
CA LEU A 143 10.82 -15.88 -7.15
C LEU A 143 12.29 -15.59 -7.53
N MET A 144 13.13 -15.19 -6.56
CA MET A 144 14.56 -14.97 -6.81
C MET A 144 15.31 -16.27 -7.13
N GLN A 145 14.95 -17.39 -6.50
CA GLN A 145 15.50 -18.73 -6.83
C GLN A 145 15.19 -19.11 -8.29
N ASP A 146 13.99 -18.77 -8.76
CA ASP A 146 13.55 -18.97 -10.15
C ASP A 146 14.12 -17.93 -11.13
N LYS A 147 15.05 -17.07 -10.68
CA LYS A 147 15.66 -15.99 -11.48
C LYS A 147 14.64 -14.97 -12.00
N ILE A 148 13.53 -14.80 -11.30
CA ILE A 148 12.53 -13.77 -11.60
C ILE A 148 12.96 -12.46 -10.94
N GLU A 149 13.13 -11.42 -11.75
CA GLU A 149 13.48 -10.08 -11.31
C GLU A 149 12.35 -9.45 -10.49
N LEU A 150 12.68 -9.03 -9.27
CA LEU A 150 11.82 -8.20 -8.43
C LEU A 150 12.19 -6.74 -8.66
N ARG A 151 11.27 -5.96 -9.22
CA ARG A 151 11.45 -4.54 -9.51
C ARG A 151 10.25 -3.71 -9.09
N ILE A 152 10.48 -2.41 -8.88
CA ILE A 152 9.39 -1.45 -8.70
C ILE A 152 8.47 -1.54 -9.92
N ASN A 153 7.18 -1.75 -9.67
CA ASN A 153 6.19 -1.94 -10.71
C ASN A 153 4.91 -1.13 -10.45
N GLN A 154 4.83 -0.42 -9.32
CA GLN A 154 3.77 0.50 -8.98
C GLN A 154 4.34 1.76 -8.32
N LYS A 155 3.75 2.91 -8.68
CA LYS A 155 4.10 4.23 -8.16
C LYS A 155 2.84 5.07 -7.93
N MET A 156 2.88 5.93 -6.93
CA MET A 156 1.87 6.94 -6.67
C MET A 156 2.30 8.30 -7.25
N THR A 157 1.46 8.91 -8.07
CA THR A 157 1.73 10.21 -8.71
C THR A 157 0.53 11.15 -8.58
N ARG A 158 0.77 12.47 -8.62
CA ARG A 158 -0.32 13.46 -8.67
C ARG A 158 -1.12 13.29 -9.96
N ARG A 159 -2.42 13.60 -9.92
CA ARG A 159 -3.22 13.73 -11.15
C ARG A 159 -2.80 15.00 -11.89
N ARG A 160 -2.47 14.86 -13.18
CA ARG A 160 -2.15 16.01 -14.05
C ARG A 160 -3.39 16.72 -14.63
N ASP A 161 -4.61 16.21 -14.46
CA ASP A 161 -5.82 16.78 -15.09
C ASP A 161 -6.68 17.64 -14.12
N LYS A 162 -6.57 18.97 -14.25
CA LYS A 162 -7.34 19.96 -13.49
C LYS A 162 -8.85 19.94 -13.83
N ASN A 163 -9.23 19.53 -15.04
CA ASN A 163 -10.64 19.51 -15.47
C ASN A 163 -11.43 18.36 -14.86
N GLU A 164 -10.78 17.23 -14.59
CA GLU A 164 -11.42 16.09 -13.92
C GLU A 164 -11.73 16.40 -12.45
N ASN A 165 -10.83 17.10 -11.74
CA ASN A 165 -11.04 17.51 -10.35
C ASN A 165 -12.27 18.41 -10.19
N ARG A 166 -12.46 19.39 -11.09
CA ARG A 166 -13.64 20.28 -11.08
C ARG A 166 -14.94 19.50 -11.29
N ARG A 167 -14.97 18.54 -12.22
CA ARG A 167 -16.12 17.66 -12.44
C ARG A 167 -16.42 16.78 -11.23
N LEU A 168 -15.39 16.31 -10.53
CA LEU A 168 -15.52 15.51 -9.32
C LEU A 168 -16.11 16.31 -8.15
N ASP A 169 -15.72 17.57 -7.99
CA ASP A 169 -16.31 18.47 -7.00
C ASP A 169 -17.78 18.77 -7.31
N GLU A 170 -18.15 18.89 -8.58
CA GLU A 170 -19.54 19.04 -9.02
C GLU A 170 -20.36 17.77 -8.77
N LEU A 171 -19.78 16.57 -9.01
CA LEU A 171 -20.40 15.27 -8.72
C LEU A 171 -20.58 15.02 -7.21
N ALA A 172 -19.61 15.41 -6.39
CA ALA A 172 -19.68 15.28 -4.93
C ALA A 172 -20.70 16.23 -4.29
N LYS A 173 -21.00 17.37 -4.94
CA LYS A 173 -22.06 18.30 -4.54
C LYS A 173 -23.45 17.85 -4.96
N SER A 174 -23.57 16.96 -5.95
CA SER A 174 -24.85 16.36 -6.30
C SER A 174 -25.12 15.19 -5.34
N GLU A 175 -26.08 15.35 -4.43
CA GLU A 175 -26.57 14.30 -3.52
C GLU A 175 -27.25 13.14 -4.29
N ARG A 176 -26.51 12.41 -5.12
CA ARG A 176 -26.97 11.13 -5.68
C ARG A 176 -26.45 10.00 -4.81
N THR A 177 -27.32 9.56 -3.91
CA THR A 177 -27.15 8.54 -2.86
C THR A 177 -26.81 7.11 -3.34
N ASP A 178 -26.42 6.91 -4.61
CA ASP A 178 -26.17 5.58 -5.19
C ASP A 178 -24.69 5.28 -5.46
N ALA A 179 -23.81 6.28 -5.42
CA ALA A 179 -22.37 6.02 -5.47
C ALA A 179 -21.89 5.72 -4.06
N SER A 180 -21.52 4.46 -3.79
CA SER A 180 -20.85 4.06 -2.54
C SER A 180 -19.81 5.11 -2.16
N ASP A 181 -19.88 5.63 -0.92
CA ASP A 181 -18.98 6.66 -0.38
C ASP A 181 -17.51 6.42 -0.74
N TYR A 182 -17.11 5.14 -0.83
CA TYR A 182 -15.80 4.69 -1.29
C TYR A 182 -15.39 5.24 -2.66
N HIS A 183 -16.28 5.23 -3.66
CA HIS A 183 -15.95 5.64 -5.03
C HIS A 183 -15.69 7.14 -5.13
N ILE A 184 -16.47 7.94 -4.39
CA ILE A 184 -16.29 9.39 -4.31
C ILE A 184 -14.98 9.70 -3.56
N TRP A 185 -14.68 8.99 -2.48
CA TRP A 185 -13.45 9.15 -1.72
C TRP A 185 -12.19 8.76 -2.49
N HIS A 186 -12.17 7.60 -3.13
CA HIS A 186 -11.05 7.15 -3.96
C HIS A 186 -10.73 8.18 -5.06
N LYS A 187 -11.75 8.85 -5.60
CA LYS A 187 -11.59 9.93 -6.58
C LYS A 187 -10.91 11.19 -5.99
N ARG A 188 -11.07 11.47 -4.70
CA ARG A 188 -10.47 12.64 -4.01
C ARG A 188 -9.03 12.47 -3.56
N LEU A 189 -8.48 11.25 -3.54
CA LEU A 189 -7.08 11.03 -3.17
C LEU A 189 -6.12 11.85 -4.08
N PRO A 190 -5.21 12.66 -3.52
CA PRO A 190 -4.34 13.56 -4.31
C PRO A 190 -3.31 12.81 -5.15
N LEU A 191 -2.87 11.64 -4.67
CA LEU A 191 -2.00 10.74 -5.42
C LEU A 191 -2.82 9.56 -5.94
N LYS A 192 -2.56 9.16 -7.19
CA LYS A 192 -3.14 7.99 -7.83
C LYS A 192 -2.07 6.96 -8.11
N LEU A 193 -2.47 5.70 -8.00
CA LEU A 193 -1.60 4.59 -8.32
C LEU A 193 -1.51 4.39 -9.84
N ARG A 194 -0.29 4.29 -10.34
CA ARG A 194 0.02 3.92 -11.72
C ARG A 194 1.00 2.75 -11.78
N HIS A 195 1.06 2.11 -12.93
CA HIS A 195 2.07 1.09 -13.19
C HIS A 195 3.40 1.75 -13.56
N VAL A 196 4.49 1.08 -13.17
CA VAL A 196 5.85 1.40 -13.61
C VAL A 196 6.28 0.30 -14.59
N THR A 197 6.55 0.69 -15.82
CA THR A 197 7.05 -0.20 -16.89
C THR A 197 8.47 -0.68 -16.59
N ARG A 198 8.96 -1.63 -17.38
CA ARG A 198 10.35 -2.06 -17.25
C ARG A 198 11.30 -0.94 -17.65
N ASP A 199 10.98 -0.22 -18.72
CA ASP A 199 11.83 0.85 -19.24
C ASP A 199 11.92 2.02 -18.25
N GLU A 200 10.79 2.48 -17.70
CA GLU A 200 10.78 3.51 -16.64
C GLU A 200 11.55 3.09 -15.37
N PHE A 201 11.59 1.80 -15.06
CA PHE A 201 12.38 1.29 -13.95
C PHE A 201 13.87 1.33 -14.24
N LEU A 202 14.28 0.94 -15.46
CA LEU A 202 15.68 0.92 -15.88
C LEU A 202 16.25 2.32 -16.14
N SER A 203 15.42 3.25 -16.63
CA SER A 203 15.78 4.65 -16.82
C SER A 203 15.75 5.48 -15.54
N GLU A 204 15.27 4.89 -14.43
CA GLU A 204 15.01 5.57 -13.17
C GLU A 204 14.01 6.74 -13.24
N GLU A 205 13.28 6.91 -14.36
CA GLU A 205 12.20 7.90 -14.54
C GLU A 205 11.08 7.76 -13.48
N TYR A 206 10.92 6.56 -12.93
CA TYR A 206 10.01 6.35 -11.81
C TYR A 206 10.45 7.07 -10.52
N LEU A 207 11.64 7.65 -10.42
CA LEU A 207 12.07 8.49 -9.30
C LEU A 207 11.60 9.95 -9.46
N ASP A 208 11.26 10.38 -10.68
CA ASP A 208 10.90 11.78 -10.97
C ASP A 208 9.69 12.23 -10.16
N CYS A 209 9.83 13.35 -9.46
CA CYS A 209 8.88 13.78 -8.46
C CYS A 209 8.05 14.99 -8.91
N ASP A 210 6.92 14.74 -9.58
CA ASP A 210 5.90 15.75 -9.93
C ASP A 210 5.33 16.57 -8.74
N SER A 211 5.77 16.32 -7.49
CA SER A 211 5.33 17.07 -6.30
C SER A 211 6.44 17.81 -5.57
N CYS A 212 7.70 17.61 -5.96
CA CYS A 212 8.86 18.25 -5.37
C CYS A 212 9.22 19.52 -6.16
N ASP A 213 8.83 19.57 -7.43
CA ASP A 213 9.07 20.69 -8.34
C ASP A 213 8.15 21.89 -8.08
N GLU A 214 7.31 21.87 -7.03
CA GLU A 214 6.38 22.96 -6.68
C GLU A 214 6.78 23.68 -5.35
N THR A 215 7.96 23.40 -4.79
CA THR A 215 8.44 24.08 -3.55
C THR A 215 9.46 25.20 -3.78
N ASP A 216 9.75 25.56 -5.02
CA ASP A 216 10.72 26.62 -5.37
C ASP A 216 10.06 27.92 -5.89
N ASP A 217 8.93 28.34 -5.32
CA ASP A 217 8.35 29.68 -5.53
C ASP A 217 7.83 30.32 -4.21
#